data_AF-M4FIY5-F1
#
_entry.id   AF-M4FIY5-F1
#
_cell.length_a   1.000
_cell.length_b   1.000
_cell.length_c   1.000
_cell.angle_alpha   90.00
_cell.angle_beta   90.00
_cell.angle_gamma   90.00
#
_symmetry.space_group_name_H-M   'P 1'
#
loop_
_entity.id
_entity.type
_entity.pdbx_description
1 polymer ?
#
loop_
_entity_poly.entity_id
_entity_poly.type
_entity_poly.pdbx_seq_one_letter_code
_entity_poly.pdbx_strand_id
1 'polypeptide(L)'
;MMLQKLVISEKSLVSASGAGLAISLVSEGLKVKPAHALSTAAVFAVVSGTIYKVSETIKSHNAQDAFYTETRVMLSKLGLEEYEKNFKKGHLTDPTLPFLTDSVLQEVNIPPGPRLLILDHIQRFEYKLLYSYMDQIYEI
;
A
#
# COMPACT_ATOMS: atom_id res chain seq x y z
N MET A 1 -45.19 -51.64 18.14
CA MET A 1 -44.21 -51.70 17.03
C MET A 1 -44.18 -50.34 16.34
N MET A 2 -42.98 -49.75 16.26
CA MET A 2 -42.55 -48.59 15.45
C MET A 2 -43.12 -47.17 15.68
N LEU A 3 -42.27 -46.37 16.37
CA LEU A 3 -41.71 -45.05 16.01
C LEU A 3 -42.65 -43.86 15.71
N GLN A 4 -42.45 -42.76 16.45
CA GLN A 4 -42.12 -41.42 15.91
C GLN A 4 -41.78 -40.46 17.07
N LYS A 5 -40.57 -39.86 17.04
CA LYS A 5 -40.29 -38.41 16.83
C LYS A 5 -40.60 -37.58 18.09
N LEU A 6 -39.83 -36.61 18.56
CA LEU A 6 -38.77 -35.79 18.01
C LEU A 6 -38.15 -35.13 19.26
N VAL A 7 -36.88 -35.33 19.59
CA VAL A 7 -36.22 -34.54 20.64
C VAL A 7 -35.50 -33.38 19.99
N ILE A 8 -35.86 -32.21 20.50
CA ILE A 8 -35.52 -30.84 20.15
C ILE A 8 -34.02 -30.58 20.37
N SER A 9 -33.41 -29.69 19.59
CA SER A 9 -32.36 -28.84 20.16
C SER A 9 -32.25 -27.50 19.42
N GLU A 10 -32.36 -26.44 20.20
CA GLU A 10 -32.22 -25.04 19.86
C GLU A 10 -30.84 -24.71 19.28
N LYS A 11 -30.78 -23.75 18.34
CA LYS A 11 -29.97 -22.51 18.43
C LYS A 11 -30.04 -21.72 17.12
N SER A 12 -30.57 -20.51 17.23
CA SER A 12 -30.65 -19.49 16.19
C SER A 12 -29.34 -18.72 16.03
N LEU A 13 -29.12 -18.23 14.81
CA LEU A 13 -28.30 -17.09 14.41
C LEU A 13 -26.79 -17.13 14.73
N VAL A 14 -25.99 -17.41 13.68
CA VAL A 14 -24.71 -16.74 13.48
C VAL A 14 -24.78 -15.95 12.17
N SER A 15 -24.51 -14.66 12.26
CA SER A 15 -24.67 -13.68 11.20
C SER A 15 -23.47 -13.67 10.25
N ALA A 16 -23.78 -13.47 8.97
CA ALA A 16 -23.02 -12.72 7.96
C ALA A 16 -21.52 -12.51 8.21
N SER A 17 -20.68 -13.21 7.42
CA SER A 17 -19.41 -12.72 6.84
C SER A 17 -18.77 -13.82 5.96
N GLY A 18 -18.90 -13.71 4.63
CA GLY A 18 -17.82 -14.06 3.69
C GLY A 18 -17.36 -15.53 3.48
N ALA A 19 -18.24 -16.53 3.41
CA ALA A 19 -17.84 -17.90 3.00
C ALA A 19 -18.88 -18.59 2.10
N GLY A 20 -18.95 -18.20 0.83
CA GLY A 20 -19.94 -18.70 -0.14
C GLY A 20 -19.60 -19.99 -0.88
N LEU A 21 -18.88 -20.98 -0.30
CA LEU A 21 -18.44 -22.18 -1.06
C LEU A 21 -18.54 -23.54 -0.33
N ALA A 22 -19.43 -23.73 0.66
CA ALA A 22 -19.49 -25.02 1.39
C ALA A 22 -20.87 -25.70 1.51
N ILE A 23 -21.97 -25.14 1.00
CA ILE A 23 -23.31 -25.76 1.09
C ILE A 23 -23.74 -26.37 -0.25
N SER A 24 -22.86 -27.09 -0.93
CA SER A 24 -23.26 -27.88 -2.12
C SER A 24 -22.62 -29.26 -2.20
N LEU A 25 -21.98 -29.74 -1.12
CA LEU A 25 -21.35 -31.05 -1.08
C LEU A 25 -22.12 -32.12 -0.30
N VAL A 26 -23.35 -31.87 0.14
CA VAL A 26 -24.18 -32.94 0.72
C VAL A 26 -25.67 -32.73 0.50
N SER A 27 -26.08 -32.42 -0.72
CA SER A 27 -27.46 -32.69 -1.13
C SER A 27 -27.46 -32.93 -2.63
N GLU A 28 -27.66 -34.20 -2.95
CA GLU A 28 -27.98 -34.72 -4.28
C GLU A 28 -26.78 -34.92 -5.23
N GLY A 29 -26.56 -36.20 -5.53
CA GLY A 29 -25.43 -36.69 -6.32
C GLY A 29 -25.34 -36.02 -7.68
N LEU A 30 -24.24 -35.30 -7.86
CA LEU A 30 -23.95 -34.56 -9.06
C LEU A 30 -23.47 -35.53 -10.16
N LYS A 31 -24.40 -35.95 -11.03
CA LYS A 31 -24.11 -36.37 -12.39
C LYS A 31 -23.57 -35.16 -13.20
N VAL A 32 -22.35 -34.72 -12.93
CA VAL A 32 -21.55 -34.01 -13.95
C VAL A 32 -20.20 -34.68 -14.12
N LYS A 33 -19.81 -34.81 -15.39
CA LYS A 33 -18.54 -35.41 -15.80
C LYS A 33 -17.39 -34.71 -15.06
N PRO A 34 -16.49 -35.46 -14.38
CA PRO A 34 -15.43 -34.91 -13.52
C PRO A 34 -14.40 -34.04 -14.27
N ALA A 35 -14.39 -34.08 -15.61
CA ALA A 35 -13.52 -33.27 -16.45
C ALA A 35 -13.80 -31.75 -16.35
N HIS A 36 -15.07 -31.34 -16.21
CA HIS A 36 -15.43 -29.91 -16.24
C HIS A 36 -15.29 -29.22 -14.87
N ALA A 37 -15.44 -29.97 -13.77
CA ALA A 37 -15.24 -29.44 -12.41
C ALA A 37 -13.76 -29.17 -12.10
N LEU A 38 -12.87 -30.09 -12.51
CA LEU A 38 -11.41 -29.92 -12.40
C LEU A 38 -10.88 -28.80 -13.28
N SER A 39 -11.38 -28.69 -14.51
CA SER A 39 -11.03 -27.60 -15.43
C SER A 39 -11.40 -26.23 -14.86
N THR A 40 -12.60 -26.12 -14.28
CA THR A 40 -13.06 -24.86 -13.68
C THR A 40 -12.22 -24.51 -12.44
N ALA A 41 -11.94 -25.46 -11.55
CA ALA A 41 -11.08 -25.23 -10.37
C ALA A 41 -9.64 -24.81 -10.75
N ALA A 42 -9.05 -25.41 -11.79
CA ALA A 42 -7.73 -25.05 -12.28
C ALA A 42 -7.69 -23.63 -12.87
N VAL A 43 -8.71 -23.24 -13.64
CA VAL A 43 -8.82 -21.89 -14.21
C VAL A 43 -8.99 -20.83 -13.11
N PHE A 44 -9.85 -21.09 -12.11
CA PHE A 44 -10.04 -20.17 -10.98
C PHE A 44 -8.77 -20.04 -10.12
N ALA A 45 -7.99 -21.11 -9.94
CA ALA A 45 -6.72 -21.05 -9.22
C ALA A 45 -5.65 -20.21 -9.96
N VAL A 46 -5.56 -20.32 -11.29
CA VAL A 46 -4.63 -19.53 -12.11
C VAL A 46 -5.02 -18.05 -12.14
N VAL A 47 -6.32 -17.74 -12.31
CA VAL A 47 -6.80 -16.35 -12.31
C VAL A 47 -6.68 -15.71 -10.93
N SER A 48 -7.02 -16.44 -9.86
CA SER A 48 -6.92 -15.89 -8.50
C SER A 48 -5.45 -15.73 -8.05
N GLY A 49 -4.58 -16.68 -8.41
CA GLY A 49 -3.15 -16.61 -8.09
C GLY A 49 -2.40 -15.48 -8.81
N THR A 50 -2.85 -15.09 -10.01
CA THR A 50 -2.28 -13.96 -10.75
C THR A 50 -2.74 -12.61 -10.19
N ILE A 51 -4.03 -12.46 -9.85
CA ILE A 51 -4.58 -11.23 -9.27
C ILE A 51 -4.00 -10.96 -7.88
N TYR A 52 -3.77 -12.01 -7.06
CA TYR A 52 -3.23 -11.83 -5.71
C TYR A 52 -1.79 -11.28 -5.73
N LYS A 53 -0.92 -11.82 -6.59
CA LYS A 53 0.46 -11.30 -6.76
C LYS A 53 0.49 -9.87 -7.26
N VAL A 54 -0.39 -9.50 -8.19
CA VAL A 54 -0.52 -8.11 -8.65
C VAL A 54 -0.97 -7.21 -7.50
N SER A 55 -1.94 -7.65 -6.68
CA SER A 55 -2.43 -6.86 -5.55
C SER A 55 -1.39 -6.69 -4.44
N GLU A 56 -0.56 -7.69 -4.17
CA GLU A 56 0.51 -7.64 -3.17
C GLU A 56 1.64 -6.71 -3.62
N THR A 57 1.99 -6.74 -4.91
CA THR A 57 2.98 -5.83 -5.50
C THR A 57 2.50 -4.38 -5.48
N ILE A 58 1.20 -4.13 -5.70
CA ILE A 58 0.62 -2.78 -5.62
C ILE A 58 0.57 -2.30 -4.16
N LYS A 59 0.25 -3.17 -3.20
CA LYS A 59 0.22 -2.81 -1.76
C LYS A 59 1.63 -2.48 -1.23
N SER A 60 2.65 -3.25 -1.60
CA SER A 60 4.03 -2.96 -1.16
C SER A 60 4.58 -1.69 -1.80
N HIS A 61 4.21 -1.42 -3.05
CA HIS A 61 4.54 -0.16 -3.73
C HIS A 61 3.93 1.04 -3.00
N ASN A 62 2.66 0.94 -2.58
CA ASN A 62 1.96 1.99 -1.85
C ASN A 62 2.55 2.23 -0.44
N ALA A 63 3.04 1.17 0.21
CA ALA A 63 3.69 1.27 1.52
C ALA A 63 5.06 1.98 1.45
N GLN A 64 5.86 1.73 0.41
CA GLN A 64 7.11 2.47 0.19
C GLN A 64 6.86 3.93 -0.17
N ASP A 65 5.77 4.20 -0.88
CA ASP A 65 5.36 5.55 -1.26
C ASP A 65 5.02 6.45 -0.05
N ALA A 66 4.64 5.87 1.09
CA ALA A 66 4.35 6.64 2.31
C ALA A 66 5.55 7.48 2.78
N PHE A 67 6.79 7.04 2.51
CA PHE A 67 8.03 7.72 2.90
C PHE A 67 8.48 8.82 1.94
N TYR A 68 7.67 9.16 0.93
CA TYR A 68 7.97 10.20 -0.06
C TYR A 68 6.87 11.27 -0.13
N THR A 69 6.11 11.43 0.95
CA THR A 69 4.98 12.38 0.99
C THR A 69 5.50 13.81 0.96
N GLU A 70 6.40 14.16 1.89
CA GLU A 70 7.00 15.49 1.96
C GLU A 70 7.90 15.75 0.75
N THR A 71 8.63 14.73 0.31
CA THR A 71 9.48 14.78 -0.88
C THR A 71 8.68 15.18 -2.12
N ARG A 72 7.50 14.57 -2.34
CA ARG A 72 6.62 14.91 -3.47
C ARG A 72 6.07 16.33 -3.38
N VAL A 73 5.65 16.74 -2.19
CA VAL A 73 5.15 18.10 -1.96
C VAL A 73 6.25 19.12 -2.24
N MET A 74 7.47 18.88 -1.77
CA MET A 74 8.63 19.74 -2.04
C MET A 74 8.91 19.80 -3.55
N LEU A 75 9.07 18.65 -4.21
CA LEU A 75 9.38 18.61 -5.63
C LEU A 75 8.30 19.29 -6.48
N SER A 76 7.02 19.13 -6.14
CA SER A 76 5.93 19.79 -6.85
C SER A 76 5.92 21.31 -6.65
N LYS A 77 6.21 21.81 -5.45
CA LYS A 77 6.36 23.26 -5.20
C LYS A 77 7.50 23.88 -6.02
N LEU A 78 8.52 23.10 -6.34
CA LEU A 78 9.68 23.54 -7.12
C LEU A 78 9.51 23.29 -8.63
N GLY A 79 8.45 22.61 -9.08
CA GLY A 79 8.29 22.18 -10.48
C GLY A 79 9.32 21.11 -10.90
N LEU A 80 9.70 20.24 -9.98
CA LEU A 80 10.75 19.23 -10.10
C LEU A 80 10.20 17.80 -9.94
N GLU A 81 8.92 17.56 -10.23
CA GLU A 81 8.25 16.27 -10.05
C GLU A 81 8.94 15.13 -10.83
N GLU A 82 9.56 15.46 -11.96
CA GLU A 82 10.30 14.50 -12.80
C GLU A 82 11.46 13.79 -12.08
N TYR A 83 11.96 14.38 -10.98
CA TYR A 83 13.06 13.85 -10.18
C TYR A 83 12.60 12.93 -9.04
N GLU A 84 11.30 12.73 -8.80
CA GLU A 84 10.82 11.81 -7.75
C GLU A 84 11.42 10.40 -7.92
N LYS A 85 11.55 9.92 -9.17
CA LYS A 85 12.18 8.64 -9.50
C LYS A 85 13.65 8.57 -9.07
N ASN A 86 14.37 9.69 -9.11
CA ASN A 86 15.77 9.78 -8.70
C ASN A 86 15.87 9.67 -7.18
N PHE A 87 14.97 10.33 -6.45
CA PHE A 87 14.86 10.19 -4.99
C PHE A 87 14.55 8.75 -4.59
N LYS A 88 13.58 8.10 -5.25
CA LYS A 88 13.26 6.69 -5.01
C LYS A 88 14.43 5.76 -5.30
N LYS A 89 15.16 5.99 -6.41
CA LYS A 89 16.36 5.22 -6.77
C LYS A 89 17.48 5.35 -5.74
N GLY A 90 17.63 6.54 -5.14
CA GLY A 90 18.62 6.81 -4.10
C GLY A 90 18.17 6.55 -2.67
N HIS A 91 16.95 6.03 -2.47
CA HIS A 91 16.33 5.90 -1.13
C HIS A 91 16.30 7.21 -0.32
N LEU A 92 16.19 8.35 -1.03
CA LEU A 92 16.09 9.68 -0.44
C LEU A 92 14.65 9.92 0.02
N THR A 93 14.35 9.43 1.22
CA THR A 93 13.03 9.47 1.86
C THR A 93 12.83 10.76 2.66
N ASP A 94 11.59 11.02 3.09
CA ASP A 94 11.22 12.21 3.88
C ASP A 94 12.13 12.45 5.10
N PRO A 95 12.51 11.44 5.92
CA PRO A 95 13.44 11.63 7.04
C PRO A 95 14.86 12.00 6.61
N THR A 96 15.24 11.71 5.37
CA THR A 96 16.58 12.03 4.84
C THR A 96 16.66 13.43 4.25
N LEU A 97 15.53 14.10 4.00
CA LEU A 97 15.48 15.43 3.40
C LEU A 97 16.37 16.46 4.12
N PRO A 98 16.39 16.57 5.46
CA PRO A 98 17.25 17.53 6.16
C PRO A 98 18.75 17.27 5.98
N PHE A 99 19.13 16.04 5.61
CA PHE A 99 20.53 15.62 5.48
C PHE A 99 21.04 15.64 4.04
N LEU A 100 20.24 16.15 3.10
CA LEU A 100 20.63 16.22 1.70
C LEU A 100 21.79 17.18 1.49
N THR A 101 22.75 16.75 0.66
CA THR A 101 23.91 17.55 0.24
C THR A 101 24.01 17.58 -1.27
N ASP A 102 24.78 18.52 -1.83
CA ASP A 102 24.99 18.60 -3.28
C ASP A 102 25.52 17.29 -3.86
N SER A 103 26.44 16.63 -3.16
CA SER A 103 27.01 15.34 -3.56
C SER A 103 25.97 14.22 -3.58
N VAL A 104 25.12 14.11 -2.56
CA VAL A 104 24.05 13.09 -2.51
C VAL A 104 23.08 13.27 -3.67
N LEU A 105 22.68 14.51 -3.96
CA LEU A 105 21.80 14.80 -5.08
C LEU A 105 22.48 14.57 -6.44
N GLN A 106 23.80 14.79 -6.54
CA GLN A 106 24.59 14.46 -7.71
C GLN A 106 24.66 12.95 -7.96
N GLU A 107 24.84 12.13 -6.91
CA GLU A 107 24.89 10.66 -7.00
C GLU A 107 23.59 10.06 -7.56
N VAL A 108 22.45 10.68 -7.25
CA VAL A 108 21.15 10.29 -7.83
C VAL A 108 20.88 10.91 -9.20
N ASN A 109 21.88 11.49 -9.85
CA ASN A 109 21.81 12.08 -11.20
C ASN A 109 20.88 13.31 -11.31
N ILE A 110 20.79 14.14 -10.28
CA ILE A 110 20.09 15.43 -10.37
C ILE A 110 21.06 16.50 -10.91
N PRO A 111 20.70 17.24 -11.99
CA PRO A 111 21.56 18.28 -12.56
C PRO A 111 21.81 19.45 -11.59
N PRO A 112 22.90 20.22 -11.76
CA PRO A 112 23.28 21.28 -10.81
C PRO A 112 22.18 22.32 -10.52
N GLY A 113 21.40 22.74 -11.51
CA GLY A 113 20.33 23.73 -11.32
C GLY A 113 19.26 23.30 -10.31
N PRO A 114 18.54 22.19 -10.56
CA PRO A 114 17.58 21.63 -9.61
C PRO A 114 18.13 21.37 -8.20
N ARG A 115 19.40 20.97 -8.08
CA ARG A 115 20.03 20.74 -6.76
C ARG A 115 20.04 22.01 -5.90
N LEU A 116 20.37 23.15 -6.51
CA LEU A 116 20.35 24.43 -5.80
C LEU A 116 18.97 24.78 -5.27
N LEU A 117 17.92 24.55 -6.07
CA LEU A 117 16.52 24.81 -5.68
C LEU A 117 16.09 23.91 -4.52
N ILE A 118 16.43 22.62 -4.59
CA ILE A 118 16.12 21.64 -3.54
C ILE A 118 16.81 22.03 -2.22
N LEU A 119 18.12 22.30 -2.26
CA LEU A 119 18.89 22.64 -1.07
C LEU A 119 18.47 23.97 -0.46
N ASP A 120 18.22 25.01 -1.27
CA ASP A 120 17.69 26.30 -0.78
C ASP A 120 16.31 26.12 -0.12
N HIS A 121 15.43 25.30 -0.68
CA HIS A 121 14.11 25.02 -0.09
C HIS A 121 14.23 24.38 1.30
N ILE A 122 15.07 23.35 1.43
CA ILE A 122 15.27 22.63 2.70
C ILE A 122 15.85 23.58 3.74
N GLN A 123 16.89 24.35 3.38
CA GLN A 123 17.52 25.31 4.29
C GLN A 123 16.54 26.37 4.79
N ARG A 124 15.70 26.94 3.90
CA ARG A 124 14.67 27.91 4.30
C ARG A 124 13.62 27.30 5.22
N PHE A 125 13.27 26.04 4.97
CA PHE A 125 12.31 25.31 5.80
C PHE A 125 12.85 25.10 7.22
N GLU A 126 14.11 24.69 7.36
CA GLU A 126 14.77 24.56 8.68
C GLU A 126 14.82 25.87 9.45
N TYR A 127 15.21 26.97 8.78
CA TYR A 127 15.20 28.29 9.44
C TYR A 127 13.80 28.67 9.89
N LYS A 128 12.77 28.44 9.06
CA LYS A 128 11.39 28.76 9.42
C LYS A 128 10.92 27.98 10.65
N LEU A 129 11.29 26.70 10.76
CA LEU A 129 10.99 25.90 11.94
C LEU A 129 11.71 26.44 13.19
N LEU A 130 12.99 26.79 13.06
CA LEU A 130 13.76 27.35 14.17
C LEU A 130 13.18 28.69 14.64
N TYR A 131 12.87 29.61 13.72
CA TYR A 131 12.24 30.89 14.06
C TYR A 131 10.87 30.70 14.71
N SER A 132 10.03 29.81 14.17
CA SER A 132 8.72 29.49 14.76
C SER A 132 8.86 28.92 16.17
N TYR A 133 9.88 28.10 16.43
CA TYR A 133 10.14 27.53 17.75
C TYR A 133 10.66 28.58 18.74
N MET A 134 11.54 29.48 18.29
CA MET A 134 12.03 30.57 19.12
C MET A 134 10.89 31.52 19.49
N ASP A 135 10.02 31.88 18.54
CA ASP A 135 8.87 32.77 18.78
C ASP A 135 7.95 32.21 19.89
N GLN A 136 7.69 30.90 19.89
CA GLN A 136 6.92 30.22 20.94
C GLN A 136 7.58 30.25 22.32
N ILE A 137 8.93 30.31 22.39
CA ILE A 137 9.66 30.39 23.66
C ILE A 137 9.66 31.82 24.21
N TYR A 138 9.71 32.82 23.32
CA TYR A 138 9.88 34.22 23.70
C TYR A 138 8.57 35.00 23.85
N GLU A 139 7.40 34.46 23.45
CA GLU A 139 6.07 34.95 23.87
C GLU A 139 5.74 34.54 25.33
N ILE A 140 6.45 35.12 26.30
CA ILE A 140 6.09 35.09 27.75
C ILE A 140 5.62 36.47 28.20
#